data_AF-A0A7V3NP39-F1
#
_entry.id   AF-A0A7V3NP39-F1
#
_cell.length_a   1.000
_cell.length_b   1.000
_cell.length_c   1.000
_cell.angle_alpha   90.00
_cell.angle_beta   90.00
_cell.angle_gamma   90.00
#
_symmetry.space_group_name_H-M   'P 1'
#
loop_
_entity.id
_entity.type
_entity.pdbx_description
1 polymer ?
#
loop_
_entity_poly.entity_id
_entity_poly.type
_entity_poly.pdbx_seq_one_letter_code
_entity_poly.pdbx_strand_id
1 'polypeptide(L)'
;METKSLKKDHWTWELSMPFSSYEPEIFAQFIDPRNDFRSRMISHSAEELWYETKLYSPRLPPLVWTRFRDYSELYPLSYLWRKTDLQKTWQISSQLCPENPAIAKPYVYGKMRKGLRLRREVLVFEPLTHFIPLSVFLRENFEPGKSRNSFEDKKELIGKLVSCMLDIFKSGLLPERDSSLDDLFCRLDQDLRIVFRFPEKVKLTQREHHSLVNFLAWLYLEMRMYLPGNYLLRFLRDFLQAQVLQKKQMLSILQEIFSTAEALLNERIQKLDRGFILRNSSFFRFEFQGARVFLNYSIDQNQVLELIPKIALLSRLRQKVRIRRIGEREMLESDLIAIPEKSRRRQQVSRAFYFSVRLGLENLPHQKPLVGIESPRGDFIIYQPLSSASMALNEYLARLLAEELSGKSWDRGFLLRLAHLILRLHERGLVYEEPQGDEIWVEELPDGETNFYFTHLERLRAVGQIEAEFAGKNLFEIFSSLPLSEPDSLVILEEYLRRSKKFKDFKKNFTEYLHLIRKAEVHT
;
A
#
# COMPACT_ATOMS: atom_id res chain seq x y z
N MET A 1 -0.86 11.62 36.44
CA MET A 1 0.10 10.50 36.41
C MET A 1 1.33 10.91 37.19
N GLU A 2 1.64 10.22 38.27
CA GLU A 2 2.90 10.42 38.98
C GLU A 2 4.06 9.95 38.10
N THR A 3 5.14 10.73 38.07
CA THR A 3 6.38 10.37 37.39
C THR A 3 7.51 10.35 38.41
N LYS A 4 8.42 9.38 38.32
CA LYS A 4 9.63 9.33 39.15
C LYS A 4 10.84 9.58 38.27
N SER A 5 11.70 10.48 38.74
CA SER A 5 12.99 10.71 38.12
C SER A 5 14.02 9.76 38.73
N LEU A 6 14.75 9.04 37.89
CA LEU A 6 15.89 8.21 38.29
C LEU A 6 17.15 8.75 37.60
N LYS A 7 18.20 9.03 38.37
CA LYS A 7 19.51 9.38 37.82
C LYS A 7 20.42 8.15 37.85
N LYS A 8 21.03 7.82 36.71
CA LYS A 8 22.09 6.81 36.59
C LYS A 8 23.17 7.37 35.68
N ASP A 9 24.40 7.47 36.17
CA ASP A 9 25.51 8.16 35.51
C ASP A 9 25.15 9.60 35.09
N HIS A 10 25.45 10.00 33.84
CA HIS A 10 25.11 11.32 33.28
C HIS A 10 23.67 11.41 32.73
N TRP A 11 22.82 10.44 33.07
CA TRP A 11 21.51 10.26 32.47
C TRP A 11 20.40 10.41 33.49
N THR A 12 19.36 11.16 33.10
CA THR A 12 18.11 11.25 33.85
C THR A 12 17.02 10.49 33.11
N TRP A 13 16.38 9.56 33.80
CA TRP A 13 15.21 8.80 33.39
C TRP A 13 13.95 9.38 34.03
N GLU A 14 12.91 9.62 33.25
CA GLU A 14 11.57 10.01 33.74
C GLU A 14 10.60 8.84 33.48
N LEU A 15 10.10 8.19 34.54
CA LEU A 15 9.23 7.00 34.45
C LEU A 15 7.83 7.27 34.97
N SER A 16 6.80 6.76 34.31
CA SER A 16 5.39 6.85 34.75
C SER A 16 5.01 5.76 35.76
N MET A 17 4.22 6.10 36.78
CA MET A 17 3.65 5.14 37.75
C MET A 17 2.62 4.19 37.08
N PRO A 18 2.46 2.94 37.57
CA PRO A 18 3.04 2.35 38.80
C PRO A 18 4.53 1.96 38.72
N PHE A 19 5.20 2.28 37.61
CA PHE A 19 6.49 1.70 37.27
C PHE A 19 7.73 2.34 37.92
N SER A 20 7.53 3.31 38.80
CA SER A 20 8.61 3.90 39.61
C SER A 20 9.27 2.91 40.60
N SER A 21 8.65 1.75 40.76
CA SER A 21 9.04 0.60 41.58
C SER A 21 9.84 -0.47 40.83
N TYR A 22 10.13 -0.27 39.54
CA TYR A 22 10.85 -1.23 38.68
C TYR A 22 12.34 -0.84 38.62
N GLU A 23 13.21 -1.85 38.66
CA GLU A 23 14.66 -1.67 38.86
C GLU A 23 15.32 -0.90 37.69
N PRO A 24 16.28 0.00 37.96
CA PRO A 24 17.06 0.74 36.95
C PRO A 24 17.78 -0.14 35.91
N GLU A 25 17.90 -1.44 36.16
CA GLU A 25 18.58 -2.43 35.34
C GLU A 25 17.81 -2.80 34.07
N ILE A 26 16.47 -2.74 34.09
CA ILE A 26 15.64 -2.98 32.89
C ILE A 26 15.93 -1.89 31.84
N PHE A 27 16.15 -0.65 32.27
CA PHE A 27 16.42 0.46 31.36
C PHE A 27 17.86 0.50 30.86
N ALA A 28 18.80 -0.12 31.60
CA ALA A 28 20.16 -0.30 31.12
C ALA A 28 20.21 -1.17 29.84
N GLN A 29 19.26 -2.11 29.69
CA GLN A 29 19.11 -2.94 28.49
C GLN A 29 18.66 -2.13 27.25
N PHE A 30 18.17 -0.89 27.44
CA PHE A 30 17.66 -0.03 26.38
C PHE A 30 18.62 1.13 26.01
N ILE A 31 19.85 1.14 26.57
CA ILE A 31 20.87 2.18 26.35
C ILE A 31 21.46 2.11 24.93
N ASP A 32 21.54 0.93 24.30
CA ASP A 32 21.92 0.82 22.88
C ASP A 32 21.36 -0.47 22.23
N PRO A 33 20.14 -0.42 21.66
CA PRO A 33 19.52 -1.59 21.04
C PRO A 33 20.23 -2.04 19.75
N ARG A 34 21.14 -1.24 19.17
CA ARG A 34 21.92 -1.62 17.98
C ARG A 34 23.06 -2.59 18.33
N ASN A 35 23.51 -2.57 19.59
CA ASN A 35 24.57 -3.41 20.11
C ASN A 35 24.07 -4.53 21.03
N ASP A 36 22.75 -4.64 21.22
CA ASP A 36 22.16 -5.73 22.01
C ASP A 36 21.78 -6.91 21.09
N PHE A 37 22.48 -8.03 21.25
CA PHE A 37 22.19 -9.31 20.59
C PHE A 37 20.80 -9.89 20.93
N ARG A 38 20.08 -9.25 21.86
CA ARG A 38 18.74 -9.65 22.34
C ARG A 38 17.61 -8.87 21.68
N SER A 39 17.92 -7.90 20.84
CA SER A 39 16.95 -7.06 20.15
C SER A 39 16.91 -7.38 18.66
N ARG A 40 15.71 -7.67 18.13
CA ARG A 40 15.47 -7.82 16.69
C ARG A 40 14.76 -6.57 16.18
N MET A 41 15.36 -5.87 15.20
CA MET A 41 14.68 -4.77 14.54
C MET A 41 13.46 -5.30 13.76
N ILE A 42 12.28 -4.79 14.09
CA ILE A 42 11.00 -5.16 13.46
C ILE A 42 10.70 -4.20 12.30
N SER A 43 11.03 -2.92 12.45
CA SER A 43 10.74 -1.87 11.49
C SER A 43 11.60 -0.64 11.78
N HIS A 44 11.96 0.12 10.75
CA HIS A 44 12.65 1.40 10.91
C HIS A 44 12.05 2.46 9.98
N SER A 45 12.06 3.71 10.43
CA SER A 45 11.86 4.90 9.62
C SER A 45 13.06 5.83 9.83
N ALA A 46 13.11 6.93 9.07
CA ALA A 46 14.17 7.93 9.24
C ALA A 46 14.22 8.53 10.66
N GLU A 47 13.11 8.48 11.41
CA GLU A 47 13.01 9.10 12.74
C GLU A 47 12.75 8.09 13.87
N GLU A 48 12.40 6.83 13.58
CA GLU A 48 11.97 5.87 14.60
C GLU A 48 12.45 4.45 14.33
N LEU A 49 12.81 3.75 15.40
CA LEU A 49 13.24 2.35 15.33
C LEU A 49 12.31 1.50 16.20
N TRP A 50 11.80 0.41 15.64
CA TRP A 50 11.01 -0.59 16.34
C TRP A 50 11.85 -1.84 16.55
N TYR A 51 11.91 -2.28 17.80
CA TYR A 51 12.62 -3.49 18.20
C TYR A 51 11.68 -4.42 18.97
N GLU A 52 11.88 -5.71 18.76
CA GLU A 52 11.43 -6.75 19.66
C GLU A 52 12.59 -7.07 20.59
N THR A 53 12.39 -6.93 21.89
CA THR A 53 13.45 -7.07 22.89
C THR A 53 13.08 -8.18 23.86
N LYS A 54 13.99 -9.14 24.04
CA LYS A 54 13.89 -10.11 25.13
C LYS A 54 14.31 -9.45 26.44
N LEU A 55 13.44 -9.49 27.43
CA LEU A 55 13.69 -8.90 28.75
C LEU A 55 13.99 -9.96 29.79
N TYR A 56 14.99 -9.67 30.63
CA TYR A 56 15.18 -10.37 31.90
C TYR A 56 14.56 -9.51 33.00
N SER A 57 13.25 -9.65 33.18
CA SER A 57 12.52 -9.04 34.28
C SER A 57 11.52 -10.05 34.82
N PRO A 58 11.50 -10.35 36.13
CA PRO A 58 10.50 -11.22 36.72
C PRO A 58 9.09 -10.61 36.74
N ARG A 59 8.95 -9.32 36.40
CA ARG A 59 7.68 -8.56 36.47
C ARG A 59 7.11 -8.16 35.11
N LEU A 60 7.89 -8.30 34.03
CA LEU A 60 7.43 -8.07 32.66
C LEU A 60 7.43 -9.39 31.91
N PRO A 61 6.64 -9.52 30.83
CA PRO A 61 6.77 -10.65 29.93
C PRO A 61 8.22 -10.78 29.43
N PRO A 62 8.72 -12.01 29.23
CA PRO A 62 10.10 -12.24 28.76
C PRO A 62 10.36 -11.69 27.37
N LEU A 63 9.31 -11.36 26.62
CA LEU A 63 9.36 -10.72 25.31
C LEU A 63 8.49 -9.48 25.33
N VAL A 64 9.02 -8.35 24.86
CA VAL A 64 8.27 -7.10 24.71
C VAL A 64 8.58 -6.44 23.39
N TRP A 65 7.66 -5.58 22.94
CA TRP A 65 7.94 -4.66 21.85
C TRP A 65 8.37 -3.31 22.39
N THR A 66 9.43 -2.75 21.81
CA THR A 66 10.02 -1.50 22.23
C THR A 66 10.15 -0.55 21.05
N ARG A 67 9.54 0.62 21.17
CA ARG A 67 9.70 1.72 20.22
C ARG A 67 10.73 2.70 20.76
N PHE A 68 11.68 3.04 19.91
CA PHE A 68 12.75 3.96 20.21
C PHE A 68 12.71 5.15 19.27
N ARG A 69 12.96 6.32 19.85
CA ARG A 69 13.25 7.52 19.08
C ARG A 69 14.57 8.10 19.55
N ASP A 70 15.55 8.13 18.65
CA ASP A 70 16.88 8.63 18.93
C ASP A 70 17.03 10.07 18.41
N TYR A 71 17.31 10.99 19.32
CA TYR A 71 17.53 12.40 19.05
C TYR A 71 19.03 12.77 19.09
N SER A 72 19.92 11.78 19.17
CA SER A 72 21.36 12.01 19.33
C SER A 72 21.99 12.69 18.12
N GLU A 73 21.46 12.42 16.93
CA GLU A 73 21.92 12.99 15.64
C GLU A 73 21.15 14.26 15.24
N LEU A 74 20.04 14.59 15.92
CA LEU A 74 19.24 15.77 15.62
C LEU A 74 19.87 17.05 16.21
N TYR A 75 19.89 18.12 15.41
CA TYR A 75 20.43 19.43 15.78
C TYR A 75 19.76 20.00 17.06
N PRO A 76 20.51 20.71 17.92
CA PRO A 76 20.10 21.08 19.28
C PRO A 76 18.92 22.06 19.40
N LEU A 77 18.31 22.54 18.31
CA LEU A 77 17.17 23.48 18.39
C LEU A 77 15.85 22.89 17.91
N SER A 78 15.85 21.75 17.20
CA SER A 78 14.62 21.16 16.67
C SER A 78 13.77 20.43 17.72
N TYR A 79 14.34 20.10 18.89
CA TYR A 79 13.64 19.35 19.95
C TYR A 79 12.80 20.22 20.89
N LEU A 80 13.08 21.53 20.99
CA LEU A 80 12.39 22.43 21.94
C LEU A 80 10.91 22.68 21.56
N TRP A 81 10.55 22.44 20.29
CA TRP A 81 9.24 22.80 19.73
C TRP A 81 8.38 21.58 19.33
N ARG A 82 8.91 20.35 19.43
CA ARG A 82 8.13 19.13 19.16
C ARG A 82 7.56 18.59 20.47
N LYS A 83 6.23 18.45 20.55
CA LYS A 83 5.64 17.53 21.54
C LYS A 83 6.29 16.16 21.30
N THR A 84 6.82 15.54 22.35
CA THR A 84 7.50 14.26 22.22
C THR A 84 6.50 13.16 21.85
N ASP A 85 6.59 12.62 20.62
CA ASP A 85 5.54 11.78 20.03
C ASP A 85 5.28 10.49 20.85
N LEU A 86 6.30 9.89 21.47
CA LEU A 86 6.12 8.68 22.28
C LEU A 86 5.41 8.94 23.61
N GLN A 87 5.58 10.13 24.20
CA GLN A 87 4.81 10.52 25.39
C GLN A 87 3.32 10.61 25.08
N LYS A 88 2.98 11.17 23.91
CA LYS A 88 1.59 11.27 23.45
C LYS A 88 1.01 9.87 23.24
N THR A 89 1.77 8.97 22.62
CA THR A 89 1.36 7.55 22.49
C THR A 89 1.13 6.92 23.86
N TRP A 90 2.06 7.05 24.81
CA TRP A 90 1.89 6.52 26.17
C TRP A 90 0.59 7.02 26.81
N GLN A 91 0.34 8.33 26.79
CA GLN A 91 -0.85 8.92 27.40
C GLN A 91 -2.15 8.36 26.79
N ILE A 92 -2.21 8.30 25.45
CA ILE A 92 -3.37 7.74 24.73
C ILE A 92 -3.53 6.26 25.06
N SER A 93 -2.47 5.46 24.94
CA SER A 93 -2.53 4.02 25.21
C SER A 93 -2.94 3.71 26.64
N SER A 94 -2.41 4.44 27.63
CA SER A 94 -2.75 4.23 29.03
C SER A 94 -4.18 4.63 29.36
N GLN A 95 -4.74 5.62 28.66
CA GLN A 95 -6.13 6.00 28.81
C GLN A 95 -7.07 4.96 28.17
N LEU A 96 -6.71 4.44 26.99
CA LEU A 96 -7.58 3.55 26.21
C LEU A 96 -7.52 2.08 26.62
N CYS A 97 -6.34 1.58 27.01
CA CYS A 97 -6.09 0.16 27.23
C CYS A 97 -6.98 -0.49 28.33
N PRO A 98 -7.24 0.13 29.50
CA PRO A 98 -8.02 -0.52 30.56
C PRO A 98 -9.42 -0.96 30.12
N GLU A 99 -10.00 -0.27 29.16
CA GLU A 99 -11.37 -0.49 28.67
C GLU A 99 -11.41 -1.14 27.29
N ASN A 100 -10.25 -1.37 26.66
CA ASN A 100 -10.21 -1.72 25.25
C ASN A 100 -9.12 -2.74 24.87
N PRO A 101 -9.49 -4.00 24.56
CA PRO A 101 -8.54 -5.03 24.17
C PRO A 101 -7.89 -4.80 22.80
N ALA A 102 -8.38 -3.83 22.01
CA ALA A 102 -7.82 -3.44 20.73
C ALA A 102 -6.67 -2.44 20.82
N ILE A 103 -6.26 -2.02 22.02
CA ILE A 103 -5.07 -1.20 22.23
C ILE A 103 -4.01 -2.03 22.96
N ALA A 104 -2.82 -2.12 22.35
CA ALA A 104 -1.70 -2.82 22.95
C ALA A 104 -1.37 -2.22 24.32
N LYS A 105 -1.34 -3.06 25.36
CA LYS A 105 -1.09 -2.61 26.72
C LYS A 105 0.29 -1.95 26.82
N PRO A 106 0.35 -0.65 27.15
CA PRO A 106 1.63 0.00 27.39
C PRO A 106 2.14 -0.45 28.76
N TYR A 107 3.38 -0.93 28.80
CA TYR A 107 4.03 -1.32 30.04
C TYR A 107 4.84 -0.18 30.62
N VAL A 108 5.67 0.45 29.81
CA VAL A 108 6.68 1.38 30.33
C VAL A 108 6.94 2.50 29.34
N TYR A 109 7.02 3.73 29.85
CA TYR A 109 7.53 4.88 29.11
C TYR A 109 8.72 5.49 29.83
N GLY A 110 9.75 5.88 29.07
CA GLY A 110 10.96 6.50 29.59
C GLY A 110 11.53 7.54 28.65
N LYS A 111 12.02 8.65 29.24
CA LYS A 111 12.85 9.66 28.54
C LYS A 111 14.28 9.59 29.05
N MET A 112 15.25 9.74 28.17
CA MET A 112 16.68 9.79 28.50
C MET A 112 17.23 11.17 28.14
N ARG A 113 17.80 11.87 29.13
CA ARG A 113 18.38 13.22 28.96
C ARG A 113 19.86 13.26 29.35
N LYS A 114 20.64 14.08 28.63
CA LYS A 114 21.99 14.51 29.04
C LYS A 114 21.95 16.02 29.28
N GLY A 115 21.92 16.43 30.56
CA GLY A 115 21.57 17.81 30.92
C GLY A 115 20.12 18.14 30.53
N LEU A 116 19.90 19.25 29.85
CA LEU A 116 18.57 19.64 29.33
C LEU A 116 18.18 18.96 28.01
N ARG A 117 19.16 18.38 27.30
CA ARG A 117 18.96 17.80 25.97
C ARG A 117 18.32 16.41 26.07
N LEU A 118 17.13 16.26 25.48
CA LEU A 118 16.52 14.95 25.23
C LEU A 118 17.38 14.20 24.21
N ARG A 119 17.81 13.00 24.57
CA ARG A 119 18.62 12.14 23.70
C ARG A 119 17.81 10.99 23.16
N ARG A 120 16.90 10.43 23.96
CA ARG A 120 16.09 9.28 23.54
C ARG A 120 14.76 9.22 24.25
N GLU A 121 13.78 8.66 23.57
CA GLU A 121 12.55 8.18 24.18
C GLU A 121 12.40 6.68 23.93
N VAL A 122 11.84 6.01 24.93
CA VAL A 122 11.59 4.58 24.91
C VAL A 122 10.16 4.33 25.36
N LEU A 123 9.45 3.50 24.61
CA LEU A 123 8.11 3.07 24.96
C LEU A 123 8.01 1.55 24.76
N VAL A 124 7.62 0.85 25.81
CA VAL A 124 7.53 -0.61 25.89
C VAL A 124 6.05 -1.00 25.97
N PHE A 125 5.65 -1.96 25.15
CA PHE A 125 4.28 -2.47 25.09
C PHE A 125 4.25 -4.00 25.18
N GLU A 126 3.02 -4.53 25.32
CA GLU A 126 2.77 -5.95 25.10
C GLU A 126 3.34 -6.43 23.76
N PRO A 127 3.95 -7.63 23.74
CA PRO A 127 4.49 -8.18 22.51
C PRO A 127 3.35 -8.50 21.54
N LEU A 128 3.50 -8.04 20.29
CA LEU A 128 2.60 -8.39 19.19
C LEU A 128 3.22 -9.45 18.28
N THR A 129 4.20 -10.22 18.78
CA THR A 129 4.97 -11.22 18.02
C THR A 129 4.12 -12.31 17.40
N HIS A 130 3.00 -12.67 18.05
CA HIS A 130 2.06 -13.68 17.56
C HIS A 130 0.91 -13.07 16.74
N PHE A 131 0.95 -11.76 16.51
CA PHE A 131 0.01 -11.08 15.64
C PHE A 131 0.65 -10.89 14.28
N ILE A 132 -0.16 -10.99 13.25
CA ILE A 132 0.21 -10.63 11.88
C ILE A 132 -0.53 -9.35 11.49
N PRO A 133 -0.01 -8.53 10.57
CA PRO A 133 -0.78 -7.42 10.02
C PRO A 133 -2.11 -7.93 9.44
N LEU A 134 -3.19 -7.18 9.66
CA LEU A 134 -4.52 -7.59 9.22
C LEU A 134 -4.60 -7.73 7.70
N SER A 135 -3.83 -6.94 6.95
CA SER A 135 -3.69 -7.11 5.51
C SER A 135 -3.15 -8.49 5.11
N VAL A 136 -2.17 -9.02 5.85
CA VAL A 136 -1.55 -10.33 5.61
C VAL A 136 -2.57 -11.42 5.92
N PHE A 137 -3.26 -11.32 7.06
CA PHE A 137 -4.35 -12.22 7.42
C PHE A 137 -5.43 -12.27 6.34
N LEU A 138 -5.89 -11.12 5.84
CA LEU A 138 -6.93 -11.08 4.81
C LEU A 138 -6.44 -11.72 3.50
N ARG A 139 -5.19 -11.49 3.08
CA ARG A 139 -4.61 -12.14 1.89
C ARG A 139 -4.56 -13.65 2.03
N GLU A 140 -4.01 -14.15 3.14
CA GLU A 140 -3.87 -15.59 3.39
C GLU A 140 -5.23 -16.31 3.46
N ASN A 141 -6.28 -15.63 3.91
CA ASN A 141 -7.58 -16.25 4.16
C ASN A 141 -8.64 -15.98 3.07
N PHE A 142 -8.45 -14.99 2.19
CA PHE A 142 -9.46 -14.62 1.19
C PHE A 142 -8.93 -14.50 -0.25
N GLU A 143 -7.64 -14.25 -0.46
CA GLU A 143 -7.08 -14.05 -1.81
C GLU A 143 -7.19 -15.35 -2.63
N PRO A 144 -7.76 -15.30 -3.85
CA PRO A 144 -7.81 -16.45 -4.76
C PRO A 144 -6.41 -17.03 -4.99
N GLY A 145 -6.30 -18.36 -5.07
CA GLY A 145 -5.02 -19.07 -5.25
C GLY A 145 -4.11 -19.16 -4.01
N LYS A 146 -4.24 -18.25 -3.03
CA LYS A 146 -3.47 -18.32 -1.76
C LYS A 146 -4.26 -18.95 -0.63
N SER A 147 -5.55 -18.64 -0.54
CA SER A 147 -6.42 -19.16 0.51
C SER A 147 -6.83 -20.61 0.26
N ARG A 148 -6.56 -21.49 1.23
CA ARG A 148 -7.07 -22.87 1.26
C ARG A 148 -8.44 -23.00 1.93
N ASN A 149 -8.94 -21.95 2.55
CA ASN A 149 -10.21 -21.96 3.29
C ASN A 149 -11.39 -22.26 2.37
N SER A 150 -12.31 -23.08 2.86
CA SER A 150 -13.58 -23.33 2.18
C SER A 150 -14.48 -22.08 2.22
N PHE A 151 -15.57 -22.10 1.46
CA PHE A 151 -16.55 -21.02 1.47
C PHE A 151 -17.18 -20.79 2.85
N GLU A 152 -17.51 -21.87 3.58
CA GLU A 152 -18.10 -21.76 4.92
C GLU A 152 -17.08 -21.24 5.95
N ASP A 153 -15.82 -21.66 5.88
CA ASP A 153 -14.76 -21.12 6.74
C ASP A 153 -14.58 -19.62 6.52
N LYS A 154 -14.54 -19.18 5.25
CA LYS A 154 -14.45 -17.75 4.90
C LYS A 154 -15.62 -16.95 5.46
N LYS A 155 -16.83 -17.53 5.43
CA LYS A 155 -18.04 -16.90 5.98
C LYS A 155 -17.99 -16.79 7.50
N GLU A 156 -17.49 -17.82 8.19
CA GLU A 156 -17.25 -17.75 9.65
C GLU A 156 -16.22 -16.66 9.99
N LEU A 157 -15.11 -16.60 9.25
CA LEU A 157 -14.08 -15.59 9.44
C LEU A 157 -14.61 -14.16 9.22
N ILE A 158 -15.50 -13.95 8.24
CA ILE A 158 -16.20 -12.66 8.07
C ILE A 158 -17.05 -12.34 9.31
N GLY A 159 -17.76 -13.31 9.87
CA GLY A 159 -18.52 -13.12 11.12
C GLY A 159 -17.62 -12.68 12.28
N LYS A 160 -16.47 -13.35 12.46
CA LYS A 160 -15.46 -12.98 13.47
C LYS A 160 -14.90 -11.58 13.25
N LEU A 161 -14.58 -11.23 11.99
CA LEU A 161 -14.12 -9.88 11.60
C LEU A 161 -15.18 -8.82 11.92
N VAL A 162 -16.45 -9.07 11.59
CA VAL A 162 -17.57 -8.16 11.88
C VAL A 162 -17.69 -7.92 13.38
N SER A 163 -17.66 -8.97 14.19
CA SER A 163 -17.73 -8.83 15.65
C SER A 163 -16.59 -7.97 16.20
N CYS A 164 -15.34 -8.25 15.81
CA CYS A 164 -14.18 -7.49 16.28
C CYS A 164 -14.24 -6.02 15.89
N MET A 165 -14.56 -5.73 14.62
CA MET A 165 -14.64 -4.35 14.14
C MET A 165 -15.80 -3.59 14.80
N LEU A 166 -16.89 -4.29 15.09
CA LEU A 166 -18.01 -3.73 15.80
C LEU A 166 -17.65 -3.38 17.24
N ASP A 167 -16.90 -4.23 17.93
CA ASP A 167 -16.43 -3.96 19.28
C ASP A 167 -15.43 -2.79 19.33
N ILE A 168 -14.55 -2.69 18.32
CA ILE A 168 -13.68 -1.51 18.14
C ILE A 168 -14.50 -0.23 17.99
N PHE A 169 -15.50 -0.23 17.08
CA PHE A 169 -16.35 0.93 16.85
C PHE A 169 -17.18 1.30 18.08
N LYS A 170 -17.79 0.30 18.74
CA LYS A 170 -18.50 0.50 20.01
C LYS A 170 -17.55 1.09 21.04
N SER A 171 -16.30 0.68 21.11
CA SER A 171 -15.37 1.27 22.06
C SER A 171 -14.97 2.72 21.73
N GLY A 172 -15.56 3.33 20.69
CA GLY A 172 -15.36 4.74 20.32
C GLY A 172 -14.02 4.99 19.63
N LEU A 173 -13.32 3.92 19.22
CA LEU A 173 -12.04 4.00 18.54
C LEU A 173 -12.26 4.17 17.04
N LEU A 174 -11.78 5.29 16.49
CA LEU A 174 -11.70 5.50 15.06
C LEU A 174 -10.25 5.69 14.63
N PRO A 175 -9.79 5.00 13.57
CA PRO A 175 -8.51 5.29 12.98
C PRO A 175 -8.49 6.71 12.39
N GLU A 176 -7.31 7.32 12.35
CA GLU A 176 -7.07 8.48 11.51
C GLU A 176 -7.37 8.18 10.04
N ARG A 177 -7.77 9.21 9.29
CA ARG A 177 -8.18 9.09 7.88
C ARG A 177 -7.08 8.49 6.99
N ASP A 178 -5.81 8.63 7.37
CA ASP A 178 -4.65 8.14 6.62
C ASP A 178 -4.09 6.82 7.15
N SER A 179 -4.71 6.24 8.19
CA SER A 179 -4.29 4.94 8.71
C SER A 179 -4.55 3.83 7.69
N SER A 180 -3.69 2.82 7.69
CA SER A 180 -3.83 1.64 6.82
C SER A 180 -4.25 0.41 7.61
N LEU A 181 -4.75 -0.63 6.94
CA LEU A 181 -4.93 -1.96 7.56
C LEU A 181 -3.63 -2.56 8.11
N ASP A 182 -2.46 -2.13 7.63
CA ASP A 182 -1.17 -2.53 8.20
C ASP A 182 -0.93 -1.93 9.60
N ASP A 183 -1.69 -0.91 10.00
CA ASP A 183 -1.69 -0.38 11.36
C ASP A 183 -2.53 -1.25 12.33
N LEU A 184 -3.30 -2.21 11.80
CA LEU A 184 -4.07 -3.19 12.56
C LEU A 184 -3.37 -4.55 12.52
N PHE A 185 -3.20 -5.14 13.69
CA PHE A 185 -2.57 -6.44 13.90
C PHE A 185 -3.63 -7.40 14.40
N CYS A 186 -3.68 -8.62 13.87
CA CYS A 186 -4.63 -9.62 14.31
C CYS A 186 -3.96 -10.94 14.66
N ARG A 187 -4.62 -11.68 15.55
CA ARG A 187 -4.28 -13.05 15.92
C ARG A 187 -5.57 -13.85 15.94
N LEU A 188 -5.55 -15.01 15.30
CA LEU A 188 -6.64 -15.96 15.30
C LEU A 188 -6.25 -17.13 16.23
N ASP A 189 -6.81 -17.12 17.44
CA ASP A 189 -6.74 -18.26 18.36
C ASP A 189 -8.09 -19.00 18.32
N GLN A 190 -8.74 -19.21 19.48
CA GLN A 190 -10.16 -19.61 19.55
C GLN A 190 -11.07 -18.52 18.95
N ASP A 191 -10.75 -17.26 19.24
CA ASP A 191 -11.41 -16.07 18.70
C ASP A 191 -10.41 -15.19 17.95
N LEU A 192 -10.94 -14.36 17.05
CA LEU A 192 -10.16 -13.33 16.38
C LEU A 192 -9.95 -12.17 17.35
N ARG A 193 -8.71 -11.71 17.50
CA ARG A 193 -8.39 -10.47 18.23
C ARG A 193 -7.70 -9.50 17.28
N ILE A 194 -8.12 -8.24 17.29
CA ILE A 194 -7.53 -7.16 16.49
C ILE A 194 -7.02 -6.05 17.42
N VAL A 195 -5.80 -5.58 17.19
CA VAL A 195 -5.10 -4.58 18.00
C VAL A 195 -4.47 -3.51 17.10
N PHE A 196 -4.56 -2.24 17.48
CA PHE A 196 -3.82 -1.16 16.82
C PHE A 196 -2.35 -1.19 17.20
N ARG A 197 -1.48 -1.24 16.19
CA ARG A 197 -0.02 -1.14 16.37
C ARG A 197 0.42 0.25 16.80
N PHE A 198 -0.27 1.29 16.33
CA PHE A 198 0.04 2.70 16.60
C PHE A 198 -1.15 3.39 17.28
N PRO A 199 -1.29 3.27 18.61
CA PRO A 199 -2.43 3.84 19.34
C PRO A 199 -2.59 5.36 19.17
N GLU A 200 -1.50 6.09 18.89
CA GLU A 200 -1.56 7.53 18.64
C GLU A 200 -2.30 7.93 17.36
N LYS A 201 -2.49 6.99 16.43
CA LYS A 201 -3.29 7.16 15.20
C LYS A 201 -4.77 6.86 15.42
N VAL A 202 -5.19 6.65 16.67
CA VAL A 202 -6.59 6.38 17.03
C VAL A 202 -7.19 7.61 17.70
N LYS A 203 -8.39 7.96 17.28
CA LYS A 203 -9.19 9.05 17.84
C LYS A 203 -10.34 8.47 18.65
N LEU A 204 -10.61 9.09 19.78
CA LEU A 204 -11.84 8.88 20.54
C LEU A 204 -12.95 9.75 19.96
N THR A 205 -14.05 9.14 19.58
CA THR A 205 -15.21 9.86 19.03
C THR A 205 -16.50 9.37 19.64
N GLN A 206 -17.51 10.24 19.66
CA GLN A 206 -18.86 9.85 20.02
C GLN A 206 -19.46 8.93 18.94
N ARG A 207 -20.33 8.02 19.38
CA ARG A 207 -21.00 7.02 18.53
C ARG A 207 -22.16 7.68 17.77
N GLU A 208 -21.82 8.48 16.78
CA GLU A 208 -22.79 9.17 15.93
C GLU A 208 -22.88 8.51 14.55
N HIS A 209 -23.97 8.79 13.83
CA HIS A 209 -24.17 8.33 12.45
C HIS A 209 -23.00 8.70 11.54
N HIS A 210 -22.50 9.94 11.64
CA HIS A 210 -21.36 10.40 10.84
C HIS A 210 -20.08 9.60 11.15
N SER A 211 -19.83 9.30 12.43
CA SER A 211 -18.72 8.45 12.86
C SER A 211 -18.81 7.04 12.29
N LEU A 212 -20.00 6.45 12.30
CA LEU A 212 -20.26 5.13 11.71
C LEU A 212 -19.96 5.11 10.21
N VAL A 213 -20.49 6.07 9.46
CA VAL A 213 -20.29 6.16 8.00
C VAL A 213 -18.81 6.35 7.67
N ASN A 214 -18.10 7.24 8.38
CA ASN A 214 -16.66 7.45 8.18
C ASN A 214 -15.85 6.19 8.48
N PHE A 215 -16.18 5.47 9.55
CA PHE A 215 -15.49 4.23 9.93
C PHE A 215 -15.66 3.15 8.87
N LEU A 216 -16.89 2.92 8.44
CA LEU A 216 -17.21 1.91 7.43
C LEU A 216 -16.70 2.30 6.03
N ALA A 217 -16.66 3.59 5.70
CA ALA A 217 -16.03 4.09 4.48
C ALA A 217 -14.52 3.85 4.47
N TRP A 218 -13.84 4.10 5.58
CA TRP A 218 -12.42 3.77 5.75
C TRP A 218 -12.18 2.25 5.64
N LEU A 219 -12.96 1.43 6.35
CA LEU A 219 -12.87 -0.03 6.26
C LEU A 219 -13.11 -0.52 4.83
N TYR A 220 -14.13 -0.01 4.15
CA TYR A 220 -14.42 -0.36 2.76
C TYR A 220 -13.23 -0.05 1.84
N LEU A 221 -12.62 1.13 1.96
CA LEU A 221 -11.47 1.53 1.15
C LEU A 221 -10.25 0.63 1.38
N GLU A 222 -9.97 0.26 2.63
CA GLU A 222 -8.80 -0.55 2.93
C GLU A 222 -9.03 -2.04 2.63
N MET A 223 -10.20 -2.58 2.97
CA MET A 223 -10.49 -4.01 2.84
C MET A 223 -10.76 -4.44 1.39
N ARG A 224 -11.18 -3.53 0.50
CA ARG A 224 -11.44 -3.86 -0.93
C ARG A 224 -10.20 -4.37 -1.68
N MET A 225 -9.00 -4.11 -1.16
CA MET A 225 -7.75 -4.64 -1.72
C MET A 225 -7.54 -6.12 -1.41
N TYR A 226 -8.25 -6.66 -0.41
CA TYR A 226 -8.00 -8.00 0.13
C TYR A 226 -9.24 -8.89 0.11
N LEU A 227 -10.44 -8.32 0.18
CA LEU A 227 -11.69 -9.05 0.13
C LEU A 227 -12.32 -8.98 -1.26
N PRO A 228 -12.67 -10.14 -1.86
CA PRO A 228 -13.53 -10.16 -3.04
C PRO A 228 -14.86 -9.44 -2.77
N GLY A 229 -15.44 -8.80 -3.79
CA GLY A 229 -16.57 -7.89 -3.64
C GLY A 229 -17.79 -8.50 -2.94
N ASN A 230 -18.06 -9.78 -3.13
CA ASN A 230 -19.12 -10.51 -2.44
C ASN A 230 -18.90 -10.62 -0.92
N TYR A 231 -17.66 -10.90 -0.47
CA TYR A 231 -17.31 -10.95 0.95
C TYR A 231 -17.27 -9.56 1.57
N LEU A 232 -16.81 -8.55 0.84
CA LEU A 232 -16.83 -7.16 1.32
C LEU A 232 -18.26 -6.64 1.53
N LEU A 233 -19.16 -6.90 0.58
CA LEU A 233 -20.57 -6.55 0.73
C LEU A 233 -21.25 -7.33 1.86
N ARG A 234 -20.87 -8.61 2.04
CA ARG A 234 -21.33 -9.42 3.17
C ARG A 234 -20.87 -8.83 4.51
N PHE A 235 -19.60 -8.46 4.62
CA PHE A 235 -19.05 -7.81 5.81
C PHE A 235 -19.83 -6.53 6.17
N LEU A 236 -20.04 -5.62 5.20
CA LEU A 236 -20.77 -4.38 5.44
C LEU A 236 -22.23 -4.65 5.85
N ARG A 237 -22.90 -5.58 5.16
CA ARG A 237 -24.28 -5.96 5.49
C ARG A 237 -24.39 -6.52 6.90
N ASP A 238 -23.54 -7.49 7.23
CA ASP A 238 -23.60 -8.19 8.52
C ASP A 238 -23.24 -7.22 9.67
N PHE A 239 -22.31 -6.30 9.45
CA PHE A 239 -22.01 -5.21 10.38
C PHE A 239 -23.22 -4.29 10.62
N LEU A 240 -23.88 -3.83 9.55
CA LEU A 240 -25.05 -2.95 9.66
C LEU A 240 -26.26 -3.67 10.27
N GLN A 241 -26.45 -4.96 9.98
CA GLN A 241 -27.49 -5.77 10.63
C GLN A 241 -27.23 -5.93 12.13
N ALA A 242 -25.97 -6.09 12.55
CA ALA A 242 -25.60 -6.12 13.97
C ALA A 242 -25.82 -4.77 14.68
N GLN A 243 -26.06 -3.69 13.94
CA GLN A 243 -26.54 -2.40 14.46
C GLN A 243 -28.07 -2.30 14.53
N VAL A 244 -28.80 -3.40 14.27
CA VAL A 244 -30.27 -3.49 14.35
C VAL A 244 -30.97 -2.52 13.38
N LEU A 245 -30.34 -2.26 12.23
CA LEU A 245 -30.87 -1.36 11.21
C LEU A 245 -31.90 -2.05 10.30
N GLN A 246 -32.96 -1.33 9.94
CA GLN A 246 -33.94 -1.84 8.97
C GLN A 246 -33.37 -1.85 7.55
N LYS A 247 -33.90 -2.73 6.68
CA LYS A 247 -33.42 -2.90 5.28
C LYS A 247 -33.33 -1.59 4.49
N LYS A 248 -34.33 -0.71 4.59
CA LYS A 248 -34.32 0.59 3.89
C LYS A 248 -33.20 1.52 4.40
N GLN A 249 -32.98 1.55 5.72
CA GLN A 249 -31.91 2.34 6.34
C GLN A 249 -30.53 1.82 5.93
N MET A 250 -30.34 0.50 5.92
CA MET A 250 -29.08 -0.11 5.48
C MET A 250 -28.70 0.29 4.05
N LEU A 251 -29.67 0.31 3.11
CA LEU A 251 -29.40 0.71 1.73
C LEU A 251 -28.99 2.18 1.63
N SER A 252 -29.63 3.08 2.38
CA SER A 252 -29.23 4.50 2.46
C SER A 252 -27.80 4.63 2.99
N ILE A 253 -27.49 3.95 4.10
CA ILE A 253 -26.17 4.01 4.72
C ILE A 253 -25.09 3.44 3.79
N LEU A 254 -25.37 2.36 3.06
CA LEU A 254 -24.42 1.82 2.07
C LEU A 254 -24.09 2.83 0.97
N GLN A 255 -25.08 3.60 0.49
CA GLN A 255 -24.83 4.66 -0.50
C GLN A 255 -23.96 5.78 0.10
N GLU A 256 -24.23 6.18 1.34
CA GLU A 256 -23.41 7.15 2.08
C GLU A 256 -21.98 6.66 2.30
N ILE A 257 -21.80 5.38 2.65
CA ILE A 257 -20.49 4.73 2.80
C ILE A 257 -19.70 4.81 1.50
N PHE A 258 -20.29 4.44 0.37
CA PHE A 258 -19.58 4.47 -0.92
C PHE A 258 -19.24 5.90 -1.37
N SER A 259 -20.16 6.85 -1.18
CA SER A 259 -19.90 8.26 -1.48
C SER A 259 -18.78 8.82 -0.60
N THR A 260 -18.82 8.53 0.70
CA THR A 260 -17.80 8.97 1.66
C THR A 260 -16.44 8.31 1.40
N ALA A 261 -16.44 7.03 1.02
CA ALA A 261 -15.23 6.32 0.62
C ALA A 261 -14.59 6.97 -0.62
N GLU A 262 -15.37 7.30 -1.64
CA GLU A 262 -14.83 7.99 -2.82
C GLU A 262 -14.29 9.38 -2.47
N ALA A 263 -14.96 10.12 -1.58
CA ALA A 263 -14.47 11.40 -1.08
C ALA A 263 -13.14 11.27 -0.32
N LEU A 264 -13.02 10.28 0.58
CA LEU A 264 -11.79 9.98 1.32
C LEU A 264 -10.64 9.56 0.39
N LEU A 265 -10.94 8.75 -0.63
CA LEU A 265 -9.97 8.37 -1.65
C LEU A 265 -9.44 9.59 -2.41
N ASN A 266 -10.34 10.47 -2.85
CA ASN A 266 -9.98 11.71 -3.54
C ASN A 266 -9.16 12.65 -2.64
N GLU A 267 -9.49 12.76 -1.35
CA GLU A 267 -8.70 13.52 -0.38
C GLU A 267 -7.27 12.97 -0.27
N ARG A 268 -7.11 11.64 -0.17
CA ARG A 268 -5.79 10.98 -0.11
C ARG A 268 -4.99 11.17 -1.40
N ILE A 269 -5.64 11.09 -2.57
CA ILE A 269 -4.99 11.37 -3.86
C ILE A 269 -4.55 12.83 -3.92
N GLN A 270 -5.40 13.79 -3.55
CA GLN A 270 -5.02 15.20 -3.53
C GLN A 270 -3.85 15.48 -2.57
N LYS A 271 -3.81 14.80 -1.42
CA LYS A 271 -2.70 14.88 -0.48
C LYS A 271 -1.42 14.31 -1.09
N LEU A 272 -1.51 13.18 -1.79
CA LEU A 272 -0.40 12.57 -2.53
C LEU A 272 0.12 13.51 -3.63
N ASP A 273 -0.78 14.09 -4.43
CA ASP A 273 -0.46 15.01 -5.53
C ASP A 273 0.27 16.26 -4.99
N ARG A 274 -0.27 16.88 -3.92
CA ARG A 274 0.38 18.00 -3.23
C ARG A 274 1.74 17.59 -2.65
N GLY A 275 1.83 16.42 -2.03
CA GLY A 275 3.07 15.88 -1.48
C GLY A 275 4.14 15.71 -2.55
N PHE A 276 3.78 15.15 -3.71
CA PHE A 276 4.68 14.99 -4.85
C PHE A 276 5.17 16.34 -5.40
N ILE A 277 4.26 17.31 -5.60
CA ILE A 277 4.60 18.67 -6.06
C ILE A 277 5.56 19.37 -5.08
N LEU A 278 5.28 19.24 -3.77
CA LEU A 278 6.11 19.80 -2.70
C LEU A 278 7.38 18.98 -2.42
N ARG A 279 7.62 17.87 -3.17
CA ARG A 279 8.73 16.93 -2.99
C ARG A 279 8.79 16.27 -1.60
N ASN A 280 7.66 16.23 -0.90
CA ASN A 280 7.44 15.42 0.30
C ASN A 280 7.03 14.01 -0.14
N SER A 281 7.99 13.24 -0.68
CA SER A 281 7.71 11.96 -1.33
C SER A 281 7.34 10.85 -0.35
N SER A 282 6.37 10.02 -0.75
CA SER A 282 5.96 8.79 -0.07
C SER A 282 6.95 7.62 -0.25
N PHE A 283 8.11 7.87 -0.84
CA PHE A 283 9.19 6.92 -1.08
C PHE A 283 10.51 7.52 -0.57
N PHE A 284 11.45 6.64 -0.22
CA PHE A 284 12.76 7.05 0.25
C PHE A 284 13.59 7.58 -0.93
N ARG A 285 14.22 8.75 -0.76
CA ARG A 285 15.07 9.37 -1.77
C ARG A 285 16.38 9.83 -1.15
N PHE A 286 17.48 9.60 -1.87
CA PHE A 286 18.79 10.15 -1.53
C PHE A 286 19.60 10.45 -2.79
N GLU A 287 20.74 11.12 -2.62
CA GLU A 287 21.67 11.43 -3.70
C GLU A 287 23.01 10.73 -3.47
N PHE A 288 23.60 10.15 -4.51
CA PHE A 288 24.88 9.45 -4.45
C PHE A 288 25.62 9.61 -5.78
N GLN A 289 26.85 10.13 -5.74
CA GLN A 289 27.70 10.33 -6.94
C GLN A 289 26.99 11.07 -8.09
N GLY A 290 26.14 12.06 -7.78
CA GLY A 290 25.38 12.81 -8.77
C GLY A 290 24.15 12.08 -9.34
N ALA A 291 23.87 10.87 -8.88
CA ALA A 291 22.62 10.16 -9.16
C ALA A 291 21.57 10.46 -8.07
N ARG A 292 20.33 10.69 -8.49
CA ARG A 292 19.16 10.72 -7.58
C ARG A 292 18.56 9.32 -7.55
N VAL A 293 18.44 8.76 -6.35
CA VAL A 293 17.99 7.39 -6.14
C VAL A 293 16.66 7.41 -5.42
N PHE A 294 15.75 6.56 -5.88
CA PHE A 294 14.39 6.38 -5.37
C PHE A 294 14.23 4.92 -4.95
N LEU A 295 13.83 4.67 -3.70
CA LEU A 295 13.70 3.34 -3.14
C LEU A 295 12.30 3.08 -2.59
N ASN A 296 11.81 1.88 -2.87
CA ASN A 296 10.76 1.26 -2.10
C ASN A 296 11.33 0.87 -0.73
N TYR A 297 10.61 1.14 0.37
CA TYR A 297 11.07 0.90 1.75
C TYR A 297 11.45 -0.56 2.05
N SER A 298 11.04 -1.50 1.20
CA SER A 298 11.41 -2.91 1.32
C SER A 298 12.82 -3.23 0.83
N ILE A 299 13.57 -2.29 0.24
CA ILE A 299 14.89 -2.51 -0.35
C ILE A 299 16.00 -1.91 0.52
N ASP A 300 17.07 -2.68 0.76
CA ASP A 300 18.27 -2.18 1.44
C ASP A 300 19.05 -1.21 0.56
N GLN A 301 19.33 -0.03 1.09
CA GLN A 301 20.10 1.02 0.43
C GLN A 301 21.49 0.53 -0.01
N ASN A 302 22.16 -0.30 0.79
CA ASN A 302 23.53 -0.74 0.50
C ASN A 302 23.61 -1.55 -0.79
N GLN A 303 22.62 -2.42 -1.05
CA GLN A 303 22.54 -3.17 -2.30
C GLN A 303 22.45 -2.25 -3.52
N VAL A 304 21.71 -1.14 -3.39
CA VAL A 304 21.54 -0.19 -4.50
C VAL A 304 22.79 0.64 -4.73
N LEU A 305 23.51 1.01 -3.67
CA LEU A 305 24.80 1.70 -3.79
C LEU A 305 25.82 0.88 -4.61
N GLU A 306 25.82 -0.44 -4.45
CA GLU A 306 26.68 -1.35 -5.23
C GLU A 306 26.24 -1.49 -6.71
N LEU A 307 24.95 -1.30 -7.00
CA LEU A 307 24.37 -1.41 -8.34
C LEU A 307 24.63 -0.16 -9.19
N ILE A 308 24.60 1.04 -8.61
CA ILE A 308 24.70 2.32 -9.34
C ILE A 308 25.89 2.38 -10.31
N PRO A 309 27.13 2.00 -9.93
CA PRO A 309 28.27 2.08 -10.84
C PRO A 309 28.14 1.16 -12.07
N LYS A 310 27.37 0.07 -11.96
CA LYS A 310 27.25 -1.00 -12.96
C LYS A 310 25.95 -0.95 -13.77
N ILE A 311 24.95 -0.17 -13.34
CA ILE A 311 23.58 -0.26 -13.88
C ILE A 311 23.48 0.00 -15.39
N ALA A 312 24.22 0.99 -15.91
CA ALA A 312 24.23 1.28 -17.34
C ALA A 312 24.82 0.11 -18.17
N LEU A 313 25.84 -0.56 -17.63
CA LEU A 313 26.42 -1.75 -18.26
C LEU A 313 25.44 -2.92 -18.24
N LEU A 314 24.79 -3.17 -17.10
CA LEU A 314 23.78 -4.23 -16.96
C LEU A 314 22.64 -4.03 -17.96
N SER A 315 22.16 -2.79 -18.11
CA SER A 315 21.11 -2.44 -19.07
C SER A 315 21.56 -2.69 -20.51
N ARG A 316 22.77 -2.24 -20.89
CA ARG A 316 23.31 -2.45 -22.23
C ARG A 316 23.45 -3.94 -22.58
N LEU A 317 23.81 -4.76 -21.59
CA LEU A 317 23.95 -6.21 -21.74
C LEU A 317 22.62 -6.97 -21.58
N ARG A 318 21.50 -6.26 -21.34
CA ARG A 318 20.18 -6.84 -21.03
C ARG A 318 20.24 -7.88 -19.90
N GLN A 319 21.09 -7.63 -18.90
CA GLN A 319 21.23 -8.52 -17.74
C GLN A 319 20.17 -8.20 -16.70
N LYS A 320 19.57 -9.26 -16.13
CA LYS A 320 18.66 -9.14 -15.00
C LYS A 320 19.43 -8.71 -13.74
N VAL A 321 18.75 -7.95 -12.89
CA VAL A 321 19.30 -7.47 -11.63
C VAL A 321 18.76 -8.32 -10.49
N ARG A 322 19.64 -8.75 -9.58
CA ARG A 322 19.25 -9.50 -8.38
C ARG A 322 19.21 -8.56 -7.19
N ILE A 323 18.05 -8.42 -6.56
CA ILE A 323 17.83 -7.56 -5.39
C ILE A 323 17.14 -8.36 -4.29
N ARG A 324 17.60 -8.22 -3.06
CA ARG A 324 16.98 -8.82 -1.87
C ARG A 324 16.14 -7.79 -1.12
N ARG A 325 14.93 -8.17 -0.76
CA ARG A 325 14.09 -7.38 0.16
C ARG A 325 14.51 -7.58 1.61
N ILE A 326 14.35 -6.53 2.41
CA ILE A 326 14.62 -6.57 3.85
C ILE A 326 13.77 -7.66 4.50
N GLY A 327 14.41 -8.62 5.15
CA GLY A 327 13.76 -9.74 5.83
C GLY A 327 13.45 -10.96 4.96
N GLU A 328 13.61 -10.87 3.63
CA GLU A 328 13.47 -12.02 2.72
C GLU A 328 14.83 -12.74 2.55
N ARG A 329 14.78 -14.08 2.44
CA ARG A 329 15.99 -14.89 2.23
C ARG A 329 16.41 -14.93 0.76
N GLU A 330 15.43 -14.99 -0.12
CA GLU A 330 15.65 -15.15 -1.56
C GLU A 330 15.92 -13.81 -2.25
N MET A 331 16.71 -13.85 -3.33
CA MET A 331 16.91 -12.69 -4.18
C MET A 331 15.87 -12.69 -5.29
N LEU A 332 15.28 -11.53 -5.54
CA LEU A 332 14.37 -11.31 -6.65
C LEU A 332 15.19 -11.01 -7.91
N GLU A 333 15.02 -11.82 -8.94
CA GLU A 333 15.57 -11.56 -10.25
C GLU A 333 14.60 -10.65 -11.02
N SER A 334 15.04 -9.42 -11.28
CA SER A 334 14.20 -8.33 -11.74
C SER A 334 14.73 -7.77 -13.06
N ASP A 335 13.82 -7.36 -13.94
CA ASP A 335 14.20 -6.70 -15.19
C ASP A 335 14.60 -5.25 -14.93
N LEU A 336 15.57 -4.78 -15.73
CA LEU A 336 16.11 -3.42 -15.68
C LEU A 336 15.63 -2.66 -16.90
N ILE A 337 14.81 -1.63 -16.66
CA ILE A 337 14.21 -0.81 -17.71
C ILE A 337 15.01 0.48 -17.82
N ALA A 338 15.61 0.70 -18.99
CA ALA A 338 16.21 1.99 -19.33
C ALA A 338 15.14 2.93 -19.87
N ILE A 339 15.08 4.14 -19.32
CA ILE A 339 14.16 5.17 -19.76
C ILE A 339 14.81 5.94 -20.92
N PRO A 340 14.16 6.07 -22.09
CA PRO A 340 14.73 6.77 -23.23
C PRO A 340 14.92 8.26 -22.95
N GLU A 341 16.13 8.79 -23.18
CA GLU A 341 16.45 10.22 -23.04
C GLU A 341 15.64 11.14 -23.97
N LYS A 342 14.97 10.58 -24.99
CA LYS A 342 14.19 11.35 -25.98
C LYS A 342 13.05 12.16 -25.35
N SER A 343 12.60 11.81 -24.16
CA SER A 343 11.63 12.63 -23.45
C SER A 343 12.34 13.83 -22.81
N ARG A 344 12.04 15.05 -23.29
CA ARG A 344 12.47 16.31 -22.64
C ARG A 344 11.91 16.49 -21.21
N ARG A 345 11.23 15.47 -20.66
CA ARG A 345 10.50 15.54 -19.40
C ARG A 345 11.38 14.99 -18.28
N ARG A 346 12.10 15.90 -17.63
CA ARG A 346 12.75 15.64 -16.33
C ARG A 346 11.72 14.96 -15.41
N GLN A 347 12.11 13.92 -14.65
CA GLN A 347 11.36 13.25 -13.56
C GLN A 347 10.58 11.95 -13.88
N GLN A 348 10.84 11.26 -15.00
CA GLN A 348 10.11 10.02 -15.36
C GLN A 348 10.25 8.89 -14.32
N VAL A 349 11.42 8.76 -13.67
CA VAL A 349 11.61 7.77 -12.61
C VAL A 349 10.73 8.08 -11.40
N SER A 350 10.80 9.30 -10.87
CA SER A 350 10.00 9.69 -9.71
C SER A 350 8.49 9.60 -9.97
N ARG A 351 8.08 9.81 -11.23
CA ARG A 351 6.70 9.67 -11.70
C ARG A 351 6.20 8.23 -11.59
N ALA A 352 7.02 7.23 -11.95
CA ALA A 352 6.66 5.83 -11.79
C ALA A 352 6.36 5.47 -10.32
N PHE A 353 7.19 5.95 -9.39
CA PHE A 353 6.98 5.76 -7.95
C PHE A 353 5.71 6.45 -7.45
N TYR A 354 5.46 7.68 -7.88
CA TYR A 354 4.23 8.39 -7.56
C TYR A 354 2.99 7.66 -8.07
N PHE A 355 2.98 7.21 -9.34
CA PHE A 355 1.84 6.49 -9.89
C PHE A 355 1.65 5.12 -9.25
N SER A 356 2.72 4.43 -8.85
CA SER A 356 2.56 3.20 -8.08
C SER A 356 1.79 3.43 -6.77
N VAL A 357 2.10 4.50 -6.02
CA VAL A 357 1.36 4.82 -4.80
C VAL A 357 -0.10 5.20 -5.12
N ARG A 358 -0.32 6.01 -6.16
CA ARG A 358 -1.67 6.41 -6.58
C ARG A 358 -2.53 5.22 -7.01
N LEU A 359 -2.01 4.38 -7.91
CA LEU A 359 -2.70 3.17 -8.37
C LEU A 359 -2.96 2.21 -7.20
N GLY A 360 -2.05 2.15 -6.22
CA GLY A 360 -2.25 1.43 -4.97
C GLY A 360 -3.46 1.92 -4.17
N LEU A 361 -3.61 3.25 -4.00
CA LEU A 361 -4.78 3.83 -3.33
C LEU A 361 -6.08 3.51 -4.07
N GLU A 362 -6.04 3.52 -5.40
CA GLU A 362 -7.19 3.24 -6.28
C GLU A 362 -7.49 1.74 -6.43
N ASN A 363 -6.68 0.86 -5.83
CA ASN A 363 -6.75 -0.59 -5.97
C ASN A 363 -6.70 -1.04 -7.44
N LEU A 364 -5.85 -0.39 -8.24
CA LEU A 364 -5.56 -0.76 -9.61
C LEU A 364 -4.29 -1.64 -9.61
N PRO A 365 -4.37 -2.90 -10.08
CA PRO A 365 -3.21 -3.77 -10.09
C PRO A 365 -2.13 -3.23 -11.02
N HIS A 366 -0.90 -3.19 -10.52
CA HIS A 366 0.23 -2.63 -11.24
C HIS A 366 1.53 -3.27 -10.77
N GLN A 367 2.54 -3.20 -11.63
CA GLN A 367 3.89 -3.62 -11.30
C GLN A 367 4.58 -2.55 -10.45
N LYS A 368 5.04 -2.92 -9.26
CA LYS A 368 5.60 -1.97 -8.29
C LYS A 368 7.06 -1.66 -8.61
N PRO A 369 7.48 -0.39 -8.75
CA PRO A 369 8.89 -0.05 -8.84
C PRO A 369 9.57 -0.33 -7.50
N LEU A 370 10.74 -0.97 -7.56
CA LEU A 370 11.59 -1.26 -6.39
C LEU A 370 12.69 -0.22 -6.25
N VAL A 371 13.38 0.08 -7.35
CA VAL A 371 14.52 1.00 -7.40
C VAL A 371 14.38 1.89 -8.63
N GLY A 372 14.60 3.18 -8.45
CA GLY A 372 14.69 4.15 -9.52
C GLY A 372 15.99 4.93 -9.41
N ILE A 373 16.69 5.12 -10.52
CA ILE A 373 17.96 5.85 -10.57
C ILE A 373 17.88 6.87 -11.70
N GLU A 374 18.02 8.15 -11.37
CA GLU A 374 18.20 9.23 -12.35
C GLU A 374 19.65 9.71 -12.28
N SER A 375 20.40 9.57 -13.37
CA SER A 375 21.84 9.84 -13.35
C SER A 375 22.33 10.46 -14.66
N PRO A 376 23.53 11.08 -14.67
CA PRO A 376 24.17 11.52 -15.92
C PRO A 376 24.45 10.40 -16.92
N ARG A 377 24.38 9.12 -16.49
CA ARG A 377 24.58 7.93 -17.34
C ARG A 377 23.27 7.37 -17.89
N GLY A 378 22.15 8.05 -17.64
CA GLY A 378 20.81 7.62 -18.00
C GLY A 378 19.92 7.39 -16.78
N ASP A 379 18.64 7.22 -17.09
CA ASP A 379 17.56 6.99 -16.14
C ASP A 379 17.11 5.52 -16.21
N PHE A 380 16.93 4.90 -15.04
CA PHE A 380 16.67 3.47 -14.93
C PHE A 380 15.62 3.17 -13.87
N ILE A 381 14.78 2.16 -14.12
CA ILE A 381 13.84 1.61 -13.13
C ILE A 381 14.01 0.09 -13.06
N ILE A 382 13.98 -0.42 -11.84
CA ILE A 382 13.89 -1.85 -11.54
C ILE A 382 12.52 -2.09 -10.93
N TYR A 383 11.72 -2.91 -11.60
CA TYR A 383 10.38 -3.26 -11.17
C TYR A 383 10.38 -4.58 -10.39
N GLN A 384 9.39 -4.76 -9.52
CA GLN A 384 9.10 -6.05 -8.92
C GLN A 384 8.76 -7.04 -10.03
N PRO A 385 9.40 -8.22 -10.08
CA PRO A 385 9.04 -9.23 -11.06
C PRO A 385 7.59 -9.66 -10.82
N LEU A 386 6.84 -9.77 -11.93
CA LEU A 386 5.55 -10.44 -11.93
C LEU A 386 5.77 -11.96 -11.91
N SER A 387 4.69 -12.74 -11.83
CA SER A 387 4.83 -14.21 -11.82
C SER A 387 5.43 -14.71 -13.14
N SER A 388 5.99 -15.93 -13.13
CA SER A 388 6.48 -16.57 -14.34
C SER A 388 5.37 -16.88 -15.37
N ALA A 389 4.10 -16.78 -14.97
CA ALA A 389 2.94 -16.94 -15.85
C ALA A 389 2.48 -15.61 -16.47
N SER A 390 3.10 -14.48 -16.07
CA SER A 390 2.76 -13.16 -16.58
C SER A 390 3.49 -12.88 -17.90
N MET A 391 2.80 -12.26 -18.87
CA MET A 391 3.39 -11.80 -20.13
C MET A 391 2.78 -10.48 -20.59
N ALA A 392 3.43 -9.77 -21.51
CA ALA A 392 2.90 -8.53 -22.07
C ALA A 392 1.62 -8.79 -22.89
N LEU A 393 0.69 -7.84 -22.90
CA LEU A 393 -0.63 -7.98 -23.55
C LEU A 393 -0.51 -8.24 -25.06
N ASN A 394 0.41 -7.54 -25.73
CA ASN A 394 0.69 -7.77 -27.14
C ASN A 394 1.17 -9.21 -27.42
N GLU A 395 2.07 -9.76 -26.59
CA GLU A 395 2.53 -11.14 -26.69
C GLU A 395 1.41 -12.15 -26.40
N TYR A 396 0.60 -11.88 -25.37
CA TYR A 396 -0.54 -12.70 -25.00
C TYR A 396 -1.58 -12.79 -26.13
N LEU A 397 -1.94 -11.66 -26.73
CA LEU A 397 -2.87 -11.60 -27.85
C LEU A 397 -2.30 -12.28 -29.11
N ALA A 398 -1.00 -12.11 -29.39
CA ALA A 398 -0.35 -12.82 -30.49
C ALA A 398 -0.41 -14.35 -30.30
N ARG A 399 -0.23 -14.83 -29.06
CA ARG A 399 -0.41 -16.25 -28.71
C ARG A 399 -1.83 -16.72 -28.96
N LEU A 400 -2.84 -15.98 -28.50
CA LEU A 400 -4.26 -16.32 -28.72
C LEU A 400 -4.63 -16.35 -30.20
N LEU A 401 -4.12 -15.39 -30.99
CA LEU A 401 -4.32 -15.36 -32.44
C LEU A 401 -3.69 -16.58 -33.12
N ALA A 402 -2.48 -16.98 -32.72
CA ALA A 402 -1.84 -18.19 -33.24
C ALA A 402 -2.63 -19.46 -32.87
N GLU A 403 -3.19 -19.52 -31.66
CA GLU A 403 -4.08 -20.62 -31.24
C GLU A 403 -5.38 -20.67 -32.06
N GLU A 404 -5.98 -19.52 -32.34
CA GLU A 404 -7.17 -19.41 -33.18
C GLU A 404 -6.90 -19.84 -34.62
N LEU A 405 -5.78 -19.44 -35.20
CA LEU A 405 -5.33 -19.92 -36.52
C LEU A 405 -5.07 -21.43 -36.54
N SER A 406 -4.77 -22.04 -35.38
CA SER A 406 -4.65 -23.50 -35.23
C SER A 406 -6.00 -24.21 -34.99
N GLY A 407 -7.12 -23.47 -34.99
CA GLY A 407 -8.47 -24.00 -34.80
C GLY A 407 -8.93 -24.11 -33.35
N LYS A 408 -8.17 -23.57 -32.38
CA LYS A 408 -8.59 -23.51 -30.97
C LYS A 408 -9.45 -22.26 -30.75
N SER A 409 -10.55 -22.38 -30.03
CA SER A 409 -11.29 -21.21 -29.55
C SER A 409 -10.69 -20.68 -28.25
N TRP A 410 -10.91 -19.39 -27.98
CA TRP A 410 -10.53 -18.75 -26.73
C TRP A 410 -11.65 -17.88 -26.17
N ASP A 411 -11.62 -17.62 -24.86
CA ASP A 411 -12.66 -16.86 -24.15
C ASP A 411 -12.63 -15.37 -24.53
N ARG A 412 -13.54 -14.97 -25.43
CA ARG A 412 -13.75 -13.55 -25.80
C ARG A 412 -14.21 -12.69 -24.61
N GLY A 413 -14.64 -13.28 -23.50
CA GLY A 413 -14.88 -12.58 -22.22
C GLY A 413 -13.65 -11.82 -21.73
N PHE A 414 -12.43 -12.23 -22.13
CA PHE A 414 -11.19 -11.48 -21.91
C PHE A 414 -11.24 -10.05 -22.47
N LEU A 415 -11.78 -9.85 -23.67
CA LEU A 415 -11.89 -8.53 -24.32
C LEU A 415 -12.78 -7.58 -23.50
N LEU A 416 -13.85 -8.11 -22.91
CA LEU A 416 -14.75 -7.35 -22.05
C LEU A 416 -14.03 -6.90 -20.77
N ARG A 417 -13.21 -7.78 -20.18
CA ARG A 417 -12.40 -7.44 -18.99
C ARG A 417 -11.34 -6.39 -19.32
N LEU A 418 -10.69 -6.49 -20.49
CA LEU A 418 -9.74 -5.48 -20.98
C LEU A 418 -10.42 -4.11 -21.17
N ALA A 419 -11.64 -4.09 -21.75
CA ALA A 419 -12.42 -2.86 -21.88
C ALA A 419 -12.70 -2.21 -20.51
N HIS A 420 -13.04 -3.01 -19.50
CA HIS A 420 -13.27 -2.52 -18.14
C HIS A 420 -12.00 -1.97 -17.49
N LEU A 421 -10.86 -2.61 -17.72
CA LEU A 421 -9.57 -2.16 -17.22
C LEU A 421 -9.21 -0.77 -17.78
N ILE A 422 -9.30 -0.61 -19.11
CA ILE A 422 -8.97 0.66 -19.77
C ILE A 422 -9.98 1.75 -19.35
N LEU A 423 -11.26 1.42 -19.27
CA LEU A 423 -12.28 2.35 -18.77
C LEU A 423 -11.96 2.83 -17.35
N ARG A 424 -11.58 1.93 -16.44
CA ARG A 424 -11.18 2.30 -15.08
C ARG A 424 -10.01 3.28 -15.08
N LEU A 425 -9.00 3.05 -15.91
CA LEU A 425 -7.86 3.96 -16.05
C LEU A 425 -8.33 5.36 -16.49
N HIS A 426 -9.16 5.43 -17.53
CA HIS A 426 -9.68 6.68 -18.07
C HIS A 426 -10.63 7.41 -17.11
N GLU A 427 -11.49 6.70 -16.37
CA GLU A 427 -12.37 7.28 -15.36
C GLU A 427 -11.57 7.93 -14.21
N ARG A 428 -10.34 7.46 -13.95
CA ARG A 428 -9.40 8.08 -12.99
C ARG A 428 -8.57 9.20 -13.59
N GLY A 429 -8.80 9.56 -14.86
CA GLY A 429 -8.07 10.61 -15.54
C GLY A 429 -6.63 10.23 -15.86
N LEU A 430 -6.36 8.94 -16.00
CA LEU A 430 -5.05 8.38 -16.27
C LEU A 430 -4.97 7.89 -17.72
N VAL A 431 -3.85 8.14 -18.40
CA VAL A 431 -3.57 7.66 -19.76
C VAL A 431 -2.12 7.27 -19.93
N TYR A 432 -1.81 6.33 -20.80
CA TYR A 432 -0.43 6.07 -21.22
C TYR A 432 -0.01 7.04 -22.33
N GLU A 433 1.20 7.59 -22.19
CA GLU A 433 1.84 8.37 -23.24
C GLU A 433 2.49 7.41 -24.23
N GLU A 434 2.09 7.49 -25.51
CA GLU A 434 2.67 6.70 -26.60
C GLU A 434 2.62 5.18 -26.33
N PRO A 435 1.43 4.59 -26.14
CA PRO A 435 1.29 3.18 -25.81
C PRO A 435 1.94 2.27 -26.88
N GLN A 436 2.68 1.27 -26.42
CA GLN A 436 3.43 0.31 -27.23
C GLN A 436 2.87 -1.12 -27.13
N GLY A 437 1.84 -1.33 -26.31
CA GLY A 437 1.17 -2.62 -26.13
C GLY A 437 1.82 -3.50 -25.06
N ASP A 438 2.92 -3.02 -24.44
CA ASP A 438 3.63 -3.66 -23.34
C ASP A 438 3.28 -3.06 -21.97
N GLU A 439 2.48 -1.99 -21.93
CA GLU A 439 2.04 -1.28 -20.71
C GLU A 439 1.01 -2.05 -19.88
N ILE A 440 0.44 -3.10 -20.44
CA ILE A 440 -0.48 -4.00 -19.75
C ILE A 440 0.12 -5.39 -19.82
N TRP A 441 0.26 -6.02 -18.66
CA TRP A 441 0.66 -7.41 -18.55
C TRP A 441 -0.53 -8.26 -18.13
N VAL A 442 -0.58 -9.48 -18.63
CA VAL A 442 -1.63 -10.46 -18.37
C VAL A 442 -1.02 -11.63 -17.63
N GLU A 443 -1.67 -12.06 -16.55
CA GLU A 443 -1.38 -13.32 -15.87
C GLU A 443 -2.61 -14.22 -15.98
N GLU A 444 -2.42 -15.41 -16.54
CA GLU A 444 -3.46 -16.43 -16.61
C GLU A 444 -3.42 -17.28 -15.33
N LEU A 445 -4.56 -17.34 -14.62
CA LEU A 445 -4.71 -18.09 -13.39
C LEU A 445 -5.05 -19.57 -13.69
N PRO A 446 -4.80 -20.50 -12.76
CA PRO A 446 -5.03 -21.94 -12.99
C PRO A 446 -6.49 -22.32 -13.31
N ASP A 447 -7.45 -21.47 -12.95
CA ASP A 447 -8.88 -21.63 -13.23
C ASP A 447 -9.31 -21.00 -14.57
N GLY A 448 -8.38 -20.46 -15.35
CA GLY A 448 -8.62 -19.76 -16.61
C GLY A 448 -9.04 -18.30 -16.44
N GLU A 449 -9.09 -17.77 -15.22
CA GLU A 449 -9.25 -16.33 -15.01
C GLU A 449 -7.98 -15.58 -15.42
N THR A 450 -8.11 -14.28 -15.67
CA THR A 450 -7.00 -13.43 -16.12
C THR A 450 -6.88 -12.19 -15.24
N ASN A 451 -5.69 -11.97 -14.70
CA ASN A 451 -5.33 -10.74 -14.03
C ASN A 451 -4.61 -9.81 -14.99
N PHE A 452 -4.89 -8.52 -14.88
CA PHE A 452 -4.19 -7.48 -15.64
C PHE A 452 -3.37 -6.61 -14.70
N TYR A 453 -2.16 -6.28 -15.11
CA TYR A 453 -1.25 -5.41 -14.37
C TYR A 453 -0.82 -4.24 -15.25
N PHE A 454 -1.00 -3.02 -14.75
CA PHE A 454 -0.37 -1.84 -15.35
C PHE A 454 1.14 -1.86 -15.12
N THR A 455 1.92 -1.76 -16.18
CA THR A 455 3.39 -1.69 -16.16
C THR A 455 3.85 -0.34 -16.75
N HIS A 456 5.16 -0.13 -16.86
CA HIS A 456 5.74 1.08 -17.46
C HIS A 456 5.15 2.39 -16.90
N LEU A 457 5.04 2.48 -15.58
CA LEU A 457 4.36 3.57 -14.89
C LEU A 457 5.02 4.94 -15.13
N GLU A 458 6.26 4.97 -15.60
CA GLU A 458 6.96 6.17 -16.06
C GLU A 458 6.28 6.84 -17.26
N ARG A 459 5.54 6.07 -18.07
CA ARG A 459 4.77 6.53 -19.24
C ARG A 459 3.35 6.96 -18.86
N LEU A 460 2.86 6.65 -17.66
CA LEU A 460 1.49 6.95 -17.25
C LEU A 460 1.32 8.43 -16.90
N ARG A 461 0.25 9.09 -17.36
CA ARG A 461 -0.05 10.52 -17.12
C ARG A 461 -1.39 10.72 -16.44
N ALA A 462 -1.42 11.65 -15.48
CA ALA A 462 -2.66 12.23 -14.99
C ALA A 462 -3.02 13.44 -15.85
N VAL A 463 -4.17 13.39 -16.53
CA VAL A 463 -4.72 14.48 -17.35
C VAL A 463 -5.98 15.09 -16.74
N GLY A 464 -6.43 14.59 -15.59
CA GLY A 464 -7.66 15.06 -14.95
C GLY A 464 -8.89 14.58 -15.71
N GLN A 465 -9.77 15.48 -16.10
CA GLN A 465 -10.99 15.08 -16.82
C GLN A 465 -10.67 14.75 -18.30
N ILE A 466 -10.72 13.47 -18.66
CA ILE A 466 -10.49 13.03 -20.05
C ILE A 466 -11.68 13.37 -20.94
N GLU A 467 -11.47 14.18 -21.97
CA GLU A 467 -12.47 14.45 -23.00
C GLU A 467 -12.69 13.25 -23.93
N ALA A 468 -13.87 13.15 -24.53
CA ALA A 468 -14.24 12.01 -25.38
C ALA A 468 -13.28 11.83 -26.56
N GLU A 469 -12.87 12.92 -27.20
CA GLU A 469 -11.91 12.91 -28.32
C GLU A 469 -10.55 12.38 -27.89
N PHE A 470 -10.05 12.84 -26.73
CA PHE A 470 -8.76 12.38 -26.20
C PHE A 470 -8.80 10.90 -25.77
N ALA A 471 -9.91 10.46 -25.15
CA ALA A 471 -10.12 9.03 -24.86
C ALA A 471 -10.15 8.19 -26.14
N GLY A 472 -10.83 8.66 -27.19
CA GLY A 472 -10.90 7.98 -28.49
C GLY A 472 -9.53 7.83 -29.13
N LYS A 473 -8.74 8.91 -29.13
CA LYS A 473 -7.37 8.90 -29.62
C LYS A 473 -6.47 7.94 -28.82
N ASN A 474 -6.54 7.96 -27.49
CA ASN A 474 -5.71 7.07 -26.68
C ASN A 474 -6.10 5.59 -26.87
N LEU A 475 -7.40 5.28 -26.96
CA LEU A 475 -7.85 3.92 -27.31
C LEU A 475 -7.33 3.48 -28.68
N PHE A 476 -7.38 4.37 -29.67
CA PHE A 476 -6.84 4.11 -31.00
C PHE A 476 -5.34 3.80 -30.95
N GLU A 477 -4.55 4.59 -30.22
CA GLU A 477 -3.12 4.37 -30.06
C GLU A 477 -2.84 3.02 -29.38
N ILE A 478 -3.61 2.68 -28.32
CA ILE A 478 -3.51 1.37 -27.66
C ILE A 478 -3.82 0.24 -28.65
N PHE A 479 -4.95 0.30 -29.36
CA PHE A 479 -5.35 -0.77 -30.27
C PHE A 479 -4.38 -0.94 -31.44
N SER A 480 -3.83 0.16 -31.95
CA SER A 480 -2.84 0.14 -33.03
C SER A 480 -1.51 -0.50 -32.61
N SER A 481 -1.25 -0.63 -31.31
CA SER A 481 -0.07 -1.31 -30.75
C SER A 481 -0.30 -2.79 -30.42
N LEU A 482 -1.55 -3.28 -30.55
CA LEU A 482 -1.94 -4.64 -30.19
C LEU A 482 -2.30 -5.45 -31.44
N PRO A 483 -2.03 -6.77 -31.46
CA PRO A 483 -2.42 -7.64 -32.57
C PRO A 483 -3.91 -8.02 -32.46
N LEU A 484 -4.81 -7.03 -32.50
CA LEU A 484 -6.26 -7.20 -32.43
C LEU A 484 -6.87 -7.08 -33.83
N SER A 485 -7.84 -7.95 -34.12
CA SER A 485 -8.67 -7.78 -35.31
C SER A 485 -9.63 -6.59 -35.18
N GLU A 486 -10.14 -6.07 -36.29
CA GLU A 486 -11.19 -5.02 -36.28
C GLU A 486 -12.45 -5.46 -35.47
N PRO A 487 -13.00 -6.68 -35.67
CA PRO A 487 -14.11 -7.18 -34.85
C PRO A 487 -13.83 -7.14 -33.34
N ASP A 488 -12.61 -7.51 -32.92
CA ASP A 488 -12.25 -7.55 -31.51
C ASP A 488 -12.08 -6.16 -30.90
N SER A 489 -11.46 -5.27 -31.66
CA SER A 489 -11.34 -3.86 -31.29
C SER A 489 -12.72 -3.21 -31.11
N LEU A 490 -13.68 -3.57 -31.98
CA LEU A 490 -15.07 -3.15 -31.86
C LEU A 490 -15.75 -3.71 -30.59
N VAL A 491 -15.54 -4.98 -30.25
CA VAL A 491 -16.07 -5.58 -29.01
C VAL A 491 -15.57 -4.84 -27.78
N ILE A 492 -14.26 -4.53 -27.71
CA ILE A 492 -13.69 -3.76 -26.60
C ILE A 492 -14.33 -2.37 -26.56
N LEU A 493 -14.42 -1.67 -27.71
CA LEU A 493 -14.98 -0.33 -27.77
C LEU A 493 -16.44 -0.29 -27.34
N GLU A 494 -17.26 -1.22 -27.83
CA GLU A 494 -18.68 -1.27 -27.49
C GLU A 494 -18.89 -1.51 -26.01
N GLU A 495 -18.11 -2.42 -25.40
CA GLU A 495 -18.17 -2.65 -23.96
C GLU A 495 -17.69 -1.43 -23.17
N TYR A 496 -16.61 -0.78 -23.61
CA TYR A 496 -16.09 0.45 -23.01
C TYR A 496 -17.15 1.55 -22.98
N LEU A 497 -17.80 1.80 -24.12
CA LEU A 497 -18.84 2.83 -24.25
C LEU A 497 -20.09 2.46 -23.45
N ARG A 498 -20.52 1.20 -23.50
CA ARG A 498 -21.70 0.70 -22.78
C ARG A 498 -21.57 0.87 -21.27
N ARG A 499 -20.38 0.66 -20.74
CA ARG A 499 -20.10 0.78 -19.29
C ARG A 499 -19.78 2.20 -18.86
N SER A 500 -19.26 3.04 -19.76
CA SER A 500 -18.93 4.41 -19.45
C SER A 500 -20.18 5.25 -19.22
N LYS A 501 -20.31 5.83 -18.02
CA LYS A 501 -21.35 6.84 -17.76
C LYS A 501 -21.15 8.11 -18.59
N LYS A 502 -19.90 8.41 -18.94
CA LYS A 502 -19.48 9.65 -19.58
C LYS A 502 -19.45 9.58 -21.09
N PHE A 503 -19.05 8.43 -21.65
CA PHE A 503 -18.76 8.30 -23.08
C PHE A 503 -19.84 7.54 -23.86
N LYS A 504 -20.84 6.94 -23.19
CA LYS A 504 -21.88 6.10 -23.83
C LYS A 504 -22.54 6.73 -25.08
N ASP A 505 -22.73 8.04 -25.10
CA ASP A 505 -23.43 8.76 -26.17
C ASP A 505 -22.49 9.18 -27.33
N PHE A 506 -21.19 8.93 -27.22
CA PHE A 506 -20.17 9.35 -28.19
C PHE A 506 -19.77 8.25 -29.19
N LYS A 507 -20.61 7.21 -29.37
CA LYS A 507 -20.28 6.04 -30.20
C LYS A 507 -19.73 6.42 -31.57
N LYS A 508 -20.38 7.37 -32.26
CA LYS A 508 -19.97 7.83 -33.60
C LYS A 508 -18.52 8.33 -33.64
N ASN A 509 -18.12 9.18 -32.69
CA ASN A 509 -16.78 9.75 -32.63
C ASN A 509 -15.71 8.66 -32.44
N PHE A 510 -15.97 7.67 -31.60
CA PHE A 510 -15.01 6.58 -31.35
C PHE A 510 -14.94 5.61 -32.54
N THR A 511 -16.05 5.33 -33.23
CA THR A 511 -16.04 4.48 -34.43
C THR A 511 -15.29 5.13 -35.60
N GLU A 512 -15.34 6.47 -35.73
CA GLU A 512 -14.54 7.20 -36.73
C GLU A 512 -13.03 6.97 -36.53
N TYR A 513 -12.55 6.94 -35.28
CA TYR A 513 -11.15 6.60 -34.97
C TYR A 513 -10.80 5.14 -35.32
N LEU A 514 -11.69 4.18 -35.04
CA LEU A 514 -11.44 2.78 -35.43
C LEU A 514 -11.35 2.61 -36.95
N HIS A 515 -12.16 3.33 -37.73
CA HIS A 515 -12.04 3.31 -39.19
C HIS A 515 -10.73 3.89 -39.72
N LEU A 516 -10.03 4.73 -38.94
CA LEU A 516 -8.68 5.18 -39.28
C LEU A 516 -7.64 4.06 -39.11
N ILE A 517 -7.85 3.09 -38.20
CA ILE A 517 -6.96 1.92 -38.02
C ILE A 517 -6.93 1.13 -39.33
N ARG A 518 -8.11 0.90 -39.90
CA ARG A 518 -8.30 0.21 -41.18
C ARG A 518 -7.57 0.84 -42.36
N LYS A 519 -7.43 2.18 -42.37
CA LYS A 519 -6.67 2.86 -43.44
C LYS A 519 -5.16 2.75 -43.23
N ALA A 520 -4.69 2.64 -41.99
CA ALA A 520 -3.28 2.49 -41.69
C ALA A 520 -2.77 1.08 -42.01
N GLU A 521 -3.56 0.03 -41.73
CA GLU A 521 -3.20 -1.38 -42.01
C GLU A 521 -3.09 -1.72 -43.50
N VAL A 522 -3.78 -0.98 -44.39
CA VAL A 522 -3.69 -1.20 -45.86
C VAL A 522 -2.37 -0.68 -46.45
N HIS A 523 -1.54 0.01 -45.66
CA HIS A 523 -0.29 0.64 -46.10
C HIS A 523 0.97 0.07 -45.43
N THR A 524 0.83 -0.94 -44.57
CA THR A 524 1.92 -1.74 -43.97
C THR A 524 1.85 -3.16 -44.49
#